data_AF-A0A7K6UTF4-F1
#
_entry.id   AF-A0A7K6UTF4-F1
#
_cell.length_a   1.000
_cell.length_b   1.000
_cell.length_c   1.000
_cell.angle_alpha   90.00
_cell.angle_beta   90.00
_cell.angle_gamma   90.00
#
_symmetry.space_group_name_H-M   'P 1'
#
loop_
_entity.id
_entity.type
_entity.pdbx_description
1 polymer ?
#
loop_
_entity_poly.entity_id
_entity_poly.type
_entity_poly.pdbx_seq_one_letter_code
_entity_poly.pdbx_strand_id
1 'polypeptide(L)'
;VECSSADEALAAAAAGADIVLLDNLAPQELHVAAAQVKAAYPGVTVEASGGIVLETLPQFLGPHIDVVSMGCLTHSAPALDFALRV
;
A
#
# COMPACT_ATOMS: atom_id res chain seq x y z
N VAL A 1 -6.89 -8.44 -3.42
CA VAL A 1 -6.49 -8.80 -4.80
C VAL A 1 -5.42 -7.82 -5.23
N GLU A 2 -4.31 -8.32 -5.76
CA GLU A 2 -3.21 -7.48 -6.26
C GLU A 2 -3.54 -6.93 -7.65
N CYS A 3 -3.28 -5.64 -7.84
CA CYS A 3 -3.59 -4.88 -9.04
C CYS A 3 -2.45 -3.92 -9.35
N SER A 4 -2.10 -3.86 -10.63
CA SER A 4 -1.02 -3.03 -11.18
C SER A 4 -1.52 -1.76 -11.86
N SER A 5 -2.85 -1.55 -11.89
CA SER A 5 -3.50 -0.39 -12.50
C SER A 5 -4.84 -0.08 -11.84
N ALA A 6 -5.34 1.14 -12.06
CA ALA A 6 -6.63 1.58 -11.54
C ALA A 6 -7.81 0.76 -12.13
N ASP A 7 -7.71 0.37 -13.41
CA ASP A 7 -8.75 -0.42 -14.08
C ASP A 7 -8.87 -1.83 -13.49
N GLU A 8 -7.73 -2.48 -13.21
CA GLU A 8 -7.70 -3.77 -12.51
C GLU A 8 -8.27 -3.66 -11.10
N ALA A 9 -7.91 -2.59 -10.38
CA ALA A 9 -8.40 -2.33 -9.03
C ALA A 9 -9.93 -2.14 -9.00
N LEU A 10 -10.48 -1.39 -9.96
CA LEU A 10 -11.92 -1.20 -10.11
C LEU A 10 -12.63 -2.50 -10.50
N ALA A 11 -12.04 -3.29 -11.40
CA ALA A 11 -12.59 -4.59 -11.78
C ALA A 11 -12.60 -5.57 -10.59
N ALA A 12 -11.53 -5.59 -9.80
CA ALA A 12 -11.44 -6.41 -8.58
C ALA A 12 -12.47 -6.01 -7.54
N ALA A 13 -12.62 -4.70 -7.29
CA ALA A 13 -13.65 -4.18 -6.39
C ALA A 13 -15.07 -4.51 -6.89
N ALA A 14 -15.33 -4.35 -8.20
CA ALA A 14 -16.61 -4.71 -8.81
C ALA A 14 -16.94 -6.20 -8.69
N ALA A 15 -15.91 -7.06 -8.72
CA ALA A 15 -16.03 -8.50 -8.53
C ALA A 15 -16.23 -8.91 -7.05
N GLY A 16 -16.24 -7.95 -6.12
CA GLY A 16 -16.50 -8.19 -4.70
C GLY A 16 -15.25 -8.41 -3.84
N ALA A 17 -14.08 -7.92 -4.27
CA ALA A 17 -12.88 -7.95 -3.42
C ALA A 17 -13.02 -7.01 -2.21
N ASP A 18 -12.78 -7.53 -1.00
CA ASP A 18 -12.80 -6.72 0.24
C ASP A 18 -11.58 -5.79 0.35
N ILE A 19 -10.44 -6.23 -0.20
CA ILE A 19 -9.17 -5.52 -0.17
C ILE A 19 -8.57 -5.52 -1.58
N VAL A 20 -8.14 -4.34 -2.03
CA VAL A 20 -7.36 -4.16 -3.25
C VAL A 20 -5.98 -3.66 -2.90
N LEU A 21 -4.97 -4.38 -3.39
CA LEU A 21 -3.55 -4.08 -3.22
C LEU A 21 -3.04 -3.42 -4.49
N LEU A 22 -2.66 -2.15 -4.39
CA LEU A 22 -2.04 -1.39 -5.47
C LEU A 22 -0.52 -1.61 -5.40
N ASP A 23 0.01 -2.43 -6.31
CA ASP A 23 1.41 -2.83 -6.30
C ASP A 23 2.25 -2.02 -7.30
N ASN A 24 3.41 -1.53 -6.82
CA ASN A 24 4.43 -0.83 -7.61
C ASN A 24 3.93 0.39 -8.41
N LEU A 25 2.84 1.03 -7.96
CA LEU A 25 2.37 2.29 -8.54
C LEU A 25 3.18 3.49 -8.05
N ALA A 26 3.41 4.46 -8.94
CA ALA A 26 3.99 5.74 -8.54
C ALA A 26 3.02 6.48 -7.58
N PRO A 27 3.51 7.29 -6.63
CA PRO A 27 2.65 7.93 -5.62
C PRO A 27 1.46 8.71 -6.21
N GLN A 28 1.68 9.45 -7.30
CA GLN A 28 0.61 10.22 -7.94
C GLN A 28 -0.48 9.32 -8.53
N GLU A 29 -0.08 8.23 -9.20
CA GLU A 29 -0.98 7.26 -9.81
C GLU A 29 -1.73 6.46 -8.74
N LEU A 30 -1.04 6.08 -7.67
CA LEU A 30 -1.60 5.39 -6.52
C LEU A 30 -2.72 6.20 -5.86
N HIS A 31 -2.52 7.49 -5.62
CA HIS A 31 -3.55 8.35 -5.03
C HIS A 31 -4.76 8.52 -5.94
N VAL A 32 -4.55 8.64 -7.25
CA VAL A 32 -5.65 8.71 -8.23
C VAL A 32 -6.44 7.39 -8.25
N ALA A 33 -5.77 6.25 -8.32
CA ALA A 33 -6.39 4.93 -8.32
C ALA A 33 -7.17 4.69 -7.02
N ALA A 34 -6.56 4.98 -5.86
CA ALA A 34 -7.20 4.83 -4.56
C ALA A 34 -8.45 5.71 -4.43
N ALA A 35 -8.39 6.97 -4.89
CA ALA A 35 -9.55 7.86 -4.89
C ALA A 35 -10.69 7.33 -5.76
N GLN A 36 -10.37 6.79 -6.95
CA GLN A 36 -11.36 6.19 -7.84
C GLN A 36 -12.03 4.95 -7.21
N VAL A 37 -11.23 4.05 -6.64
CA VAL A 37 -11.74 2.85 -5.96
C VAL A 37 -12.63 3.25 -4.78
N LYS A 38 -12.19 4.17 -3.91
CA LYS A 38 -12.97 4.63 -2.75
C LYS A 38 -14.25 5.38 -3.15
N ALA A 39 -14.23 6.12 -4.25
CA ALA A 39 -15.42 6.82 -4.75
C ALA A 39 -16.48 5.84 -5.27
N ALA A 40 -16.06 4.79 -5.97
CA ALA A 40 -16.98 3.76 -6.51
C ALA A 40 -17.40 2.74 -5.45
N TYR A 41 -16.48 2.35 -4.57
CA TYR A 41 -16.62 1.27 -3.60
C TYR A 41 -16.04 1.68 -2.24
N PRO A 42 -16.75 2.52 -1.46
CA PRO A 42 -16.22 3.10 -0.22
C PRO A 42 -15.91 2.08 0.88
N GLY A 43 -16.51 0.88 0.81
CA GLY A 43 -16.27 -0.21 1.76
C GLY A 43 -15.03 -1.06 1.47
N VAL A 44 -14.39 -0.88 0.31
CA VAL A 44 -13.18 -1.64 -0.08
C VAL A 44 -11.97 -1.02 0.61
N THR A 45 -11.12 -1.87 1.18
CA THR A 45 -9.84 -1.46 1.76
C THR A 45 -8.81 -1.32 0.63
N VAL A 46 -8.07 -0.21 0.63
CA VAL A 46 -7.00 0.04 -0.32
C VAL A 46 -5.66 -0.06 0.40
N GLU A 47 -4.81 -0.96 -0.10
CA GLU A 47 -3.45 -1.19 0.37
C GLU A 47 -2.44 -0.71 -0.66
N ALA A 48 -1.39 -0.01 -0.22
CA ALA A 48 -0.23 0.38 -1.03
C ALA A 48 0.95 -0.54 -0.77
N SER A 49 1.57 -1.06 -1.83
CA SER A 49 2.77 -1.92 -1.78
C SER A 49 3.73 -1.64 -2.93
N GLY A 50 4.95 -2.14 -2.81
CA GLY A 50 5.97 -2.15 -3.86
C GLY A 50 7.04 -1.08 -3.64
N GLY A 51 8.25 -1.51 -3.26
CA GLY A 51 9.43 -0.63 -3.16
C GLY A 51 9.34 0.51 -2.15
N ILE A 52 8.36 0.50 -1.23
CA ILE A 52 8.17 1.55 -0.24
C ILE A 52 9.23 1.42 0.87
N VAL A 53 9.96 2.52 1.10
CA VAL A 53 10.98 2.66 2.15
C VAL A 53 10.62 3.83 3.06
N LEU A 54 11.29 3.97 4.20
CA LEU A 54 10.93 4.96 5.21
C LEU A 54 11.00 6.39 4.68
N GLU A 55 11.93 6.66 3.76
CA GLU A 55 12.15 7.96 3.14
C GLU A 55 11.03 8.32 2.14
N THR A 56 10.45 7.33 1.46
CA THR A 56 9.40 7.53 0.46
C THR A 56 8.00 7.39 1.04
N LEU A 57 7.86 6.74 2.20
CA LEU A 57 6.58 6.49 2.88
C LEU A 57 5.64 7.71 2.92
N PRO A 58 6.07 8.94 3.28
CA PRO A 58 5.17 10.09 3.33
C PRO A 58 4.44 10.38 2.01
N GLN A 59 5.02 9.98 0.87
CA GLN A 59 4.44 10.20 -0.45
C GLN A 59 3.29 9.22 -0.74
N PHE A 60 3.27 8.06 -0.09
CA PHE A 60 2.22 7.04 -0.24
C PHE A 60 1.07 7.21 0.75
N LEU A 61 1.25 8.01 1.80
CA LEU A 61 0.19 8.31 2.76
C LEU A 61 -0.85 9.23 2.12
N GLY A 62 -2.13 8.91 2.34
CA GLY A 62 -3.23 9.69 1.80
C GLY A 62 -4.57 9.30 2.42
N PRO A 63 -5.62 10.13 2.25
CA PRO A 63 -6.93 9.92 2.85
C PRO A 63 -7.69 8.69 2.30
N HIS A 64 -7.21 8.11 1.20
CA HIS A 64 -7.82 6.98 0.52
C HIS A 64 -7.00 5.69 0.65
N ILE A 65 -5.87 5.74 1.35
CA ILE A 65 -4.99 4.59 1.60
C ILE A 65 -5.21 4.15 3.04
N ASP A 66 -5.64 2.91 3.23
CA ASP A 66 -5.94 2.36 4.55
C ASP A 66 -4.74 1.60 5.13
N VAL A 67 -3.97 0.94 4.27
CA VAL A 67 -2.85 0.08 4.64
C VAL A 67 -1.64 0.39 3.77
N VAL A 68 -0.45 0.37 4.36
CA VAL A 68 0.83 0.44 3.64
C VAL A 68 1.69 -0.73 4.08
N SER A 69 2.08 -1.58 3.14
CA SER A 69 2.98 -2.70 3.41
C SER A 69 4.40 -2.39 2.92
N MET A 70 5.37 -2.67 3.80
CA MET A 70 6.79 -2.33 3.58
C MET A 70 7.66 -3.54 3.87
N GLY A 71 8.15 -4.20 2.82
CA GLY A 71 9.03 -5.37 2.97
C GLY A 71 10.35 -5.08 3.70
N CYS A 72 10.81 -3.81 3.69
CA CYS A 72 12.04 -3.40 4.37
C CYS A 72 11.97 -3.57 5.90
N LEU A 73 10.76 -3.66 6.49
CA LEU A 73 10.57 -3.85 7.92
C LEU A 73 11.03 -5.23 8.42
N THR A 74 11.13 -6.22 7.53
CA THR A 74 11.49 -7.59 7.90
C THR A 74 12.72 -8.09 7.16
N HIS A 75 12.82 -7.84 5.86
CA HIS A 75 13.91 -8.37 5.04
C HIS A 75 15.18 -7.50 5.06
N SER A 76 15.12 -6.31 5.67
CA SER A 76 16.22 -5.35 5.69
C SER A 76 16.32 -4.54 6.99
N ALA A 77 15.63 -4.97 8.05
CA ALA A 77 15.71 -4.30 9.34
C ALA A 77 17.05 -4.62 10.03
N PRO A 78 17.88 -3.61 10.38
CA PRO A 78 19.11 -3.85 11.10
C PRO A 78 18.83 -4.37 12.52
N ALA A 79 19.64 -5.32 12.98
CA ALA A 79 19.58 -5.79 14.36
C ALA A 79 20.01 -4.68 15.33
N LEU A 80 19.33 -4.59 16.47
CA LEU A 80 19.75 -3.71 17.56
C LEU A 80 20.98 -4.29 18.27
N ASP A 81 21.95 -3.43 18.56
CA ASP A 81 23.15 -3.80 19.30
C ASP A 81 22.86 -3.84 20.81
N PHE A 82 23.03 -5.02 21.42
CA PHE A 82 22.79 -5.25 22.84
C PHE A 82 24.06 -5.76 23.52
N ALA A 83 24.37 -5.20 24.69
CA ALA A 83 25.48 -5.66 25.54
C ALA A 83 24.97 -6.04 26.94
N LEU A 84 25.38 -7.20 27.43
CA LEU A 84 25.17 -7.64 28.82
C LEU A 84 26.42 -7.28 29.65
N ARG A 85 26.23 -6.57 30.77
CA ARG A 85 27.30 -6.26 31.73
C ARG A 85 27.02 -6.94 33.07
N VAL A 86 28.06 -7.55 33.63
CA VAL A 86 28.07 -8.25 34.93
C VAL A 86 28.64 -7.32 35.99
#